data_AF-A0AAV8H659-F1
#
_entry.id   AF-A0AAV8H659-F1
#
_cell.length_a   1.000
_cell.length_b   1.000
_cell.length_c   1.000
_cell.angle_alpha   90.00
_cell.angle_beta   90.00
_cell.angle_gamma   90.00
#
_symmetry.space_group_name_H-M   'P 1'
#
loop_
_entity.id
_entity.type
_entity.pdbx_description
1 polymer ?
#
loop_
_entity_poly.entity_id
_entity_poly.type
_entity_poly.pdbx_seq_one_letter_code
_entity_poly.pdbx_strand_id
1 'polypeptide(L)'
;MVIVCISLSRTLYLSVAEGLAVAKPDCRTKCCDVDVPYPFGIDPGCFLEGFHLNCSKNATDGPYMLRYGNIEVLEILLATGQARMDNHISWQCYDVKTNNITTFIWQKNFMSTQYVISPQNKFVTIGCDTLAYNTMFDHKYDEYRTACGSNCYSQASLANGSCSGIGCCESPIPPGIQYSSVSFDKNFNSSSVANFSRCSYAVVMEADNFTFSTTFVTGYNFWDKYNGRAPILIDWSIGNETYCEAASKGSNYACVSSNSVCINKQNGMGYICSCSEGYEGNPYLNNGCQGTHRKTDNTGECYKIENTSLRVKLVVGTSVGLAVALILSGLLEHEPDLAELARECLNMEGERRPEMREVAEALDRLRKTMKHPWVQDNPEETESLLGEPSNNKEVEMTSYHSMEERAMLAMGSGR
;
A
#
# COMPACT_ATOMS: atom_id res chain seq x y z
N MET A 1 27.62 21.29 22.13
CA MET A 1 26.23 20.89 22.39
C MET A 1 25.72 20.27 21.10
N VAL A 2 25.46 18.96 21.10
CA VAL A 2 25.08 18.19 19.90
C VAL A 2 23.62 18.49 19.60
N ILE A 3 23.33 19.14 18.47
CA ILE A 3 21.97 19.35 17.99
C ILE A 3 21.63 18.14 17.11
N VAL A 4 20.72 17.31 17.60
CA VAL A 4 20.14 16.17 16.87
C VAL A 4 18.97 16.71 16.04
N CYS A 5 19.11 16.74 14.72
CA CYS A 5 18.00 17.04 13.82
C CYS A 5 17.09 15.81 13.70
N ILE A 6 15.92 15.84 14.35
CA ILE A 6 14.88 14.84 14.14
C ILE A 6 14.01 15.33 12.98
N SER A 7 14.17 14.72 11.80
CA SER A 7 13.27 14.91 10.67
C SER A 7 11.93 14.22 10.95
N LEU A 8 10.92 14.98 11.36
CA LEU A 8 9.55 14.49 11.44
C LEU A 8 8.90 14.60 10.05
N SER A 9 9.00 13.54 9.25
CA SER A 9 8.13 13.36 8.07
C SER A 9 6.69 13.17 8.55
N ARG A 10 5.85 14.22 8.44
CA ARG A 10 4.42 14.13 8.73
C ARG A 10 3.69 13.48 7.56
N THR A 11 3.34 12.21 7.70
CA THR A 11 2.34 11.56 6.86
C THR A 11 0.95 12.13 7.21
N LEU A 12 0.27 12.72 6.23
CA LEU A 12 -1.15 13.06 6.32
C LEU A 12 -1.95 11.74 6.30
N TYR A 13 -2.50 11.34 7.45
CA TYR A 13 -3.52 10.30 7.46
C TYR A 13 -4.85 10.93 7.08
N LEU A 14 -5.44 10.52 5.95
CA LEU A 14 -6.87 10.66 5.76
C LEU A 14 -7.53 9.69 6.75
N SER A 15 -8.27 10.23 7.73
CA SER A 15 -9.23 9.41 8.47
C SER A 15 -10.38 9.09 7.52
N VAL A 16 -10.38 7.88 6.97
CA VAL A 16 -11.58 7.31 6.34
C VAL A 16 -12.58 7.11 7.47
N ALA A 17 -13.74 7.75 7.39
CA ALA A 17 -14.86 7.40 8.27
C ALA A 17 -15.20 5.94 7.99
N GLU A 18 -15.16 5.09 9.02
CA GLU A 18 -15.58 3.70 8.92
C GLU A 18 -17.09 3.67 8.63
N GLY A 19 -17.45 3.59 7.35
CA GLY A 19 -18.83 3.35 6.94
C GLY A 19 -19.29 2.02 7.53
N LEU A 20 -20.42 2.03 8.25
CA LEU A 20 -20.99 0.82 8.85
C LEU A 20 -21.20 -0.25 7.77
N ALA A 21 -20.39 -1.31 7.80
CA ALA A 21 -20.51 -2.43 6.89
C ALA A 21 -21.73 -3.29 7.30
N VAL A 22 -22.85 -3.15 6.58
CA VAL A 22 -24.15 -3.72 6.97
C VAL A 22 -24.31 -5.15 6.44
N ALA A 23 -24.70 -6.11 7.29
CA ALA A 23 -25.10 -7.45 6.86
C ALA A 23 -26.49 -7.44 6.20
N LYS A 24 -26.83 -8.49 5.45
CA LYS A 24 -28.19 -8.63 4.90
C LYS A 24 -29.22 -8.75 6.05
N PRO A 25 -30.45 -8.21 5.93
CA PRO A 25 -31.47 -8.31 6.98
C PRO A 25 -31.73 -9.77 7.41
N ASP A 26 -31.99 -9.97 8.70
CA ASP A 26 -32.21 -11.28 9.35
C ASP A 26 -31.03 -12.26 9.29
N CYS A 27 -29.84 -11.78 8.91
CA CYS A 27 -28.62 -12.59 8.85
C CYS A 27 -27.68 -12.28 10.00
N ARG A 28 -26.83 -13.25 10.36
CA ARG A 28 -25.76 -13.03 11.34
C ARG A 28 -24.77 -11.98 10.83
N THR A 29 -24.54 -10.98 11.66
CA THR A 29 -23.71 -9.80 11.34
C THR A 29 -22.24 -9.94 11.77
N LYS A 30 -21.93 -10.87 12.68
CA LYS A 30 -20.57 -11.07 13.20
C LYS A 30 -20.26 -12.54 13.45
N CYS A 31 -18.98 -12.88 13.42
CA CYS A 31 -18.45 -14.12 14.00
C CYS A 31 -17.28 -13.75 14.92
N CYS A 32 -17.49 -13.90 16.24
CA CYS A 32 -16.59 -13.36 17.25
C CYS A 32 -16.42 -11.84 17.06
N ASP A 33 -15.19 -11.38 16.85
CA ASP A 33 -14.86 -9.95 16.69
C ASP A 33 -14.87 -9.48 15.23
N VAL A 34 -15.16 -10.38 14.28
CA VAL A 34 -15.13 -10.06 12.85
C VAL A 34 -16.53 -9.73 12.34
N ASP A 35 -16.68 -8.52 11.80
CA ASP A 35 -17.88 -8.08 11.10
C ASP A 35 -18.05 -8.80 9.74
N VAL A 36 -19.29 -9.20 9.45
CA VAL A 36 -19.68 -9.95 8.25
C VAL A 36 -20.69 -9.15 7.44
N PRO A 37 -20.23 -8.23 6.58
CA PRO A 37 -21.11 -7.46 5.71
C PRO A 37 -21.51 -8.26 4.47
N TYR A 38 -22.68 -7.97 3.92
CA TYR A 38 -23.05 -8.48 2.58
C TYR A 38 -22.07 -7.87 1.53
N PRO A 39 -21.54 -8.62 0.54
CA PRO A 39 -22.03 -9.89 0.00
C PRO A 39 -21.59 -11.15 0.76
N PHE A 40 -20.76 -11.02 1.80
CA PHE A 40 -20.40 -12.15 2.66
C PHE A 40 -21.55 -12.54 3.58
N GLY A 41 -21.59 -13.82 3.95
CA GLY A 41 -22.60 -14.33 4.85
C GLY A 41 -22.31 -15.75 5.34
N ILE A 42 -22.85 -16.05 6.52
CA ILE A 42 -22.67 -17.35 7.20
C ILE A 42 -23.88 -18.25 6.98
N ASP A 43 -25.07 -17.68 7.17
CA ASP A 43 -26.32 -18.44 7.13
C ASP A 43 -26.81 -18.62 5.68
N PRO A 44 -27.57 -19.70 5.38
CA PRO A 44 -28.15 -19.91 4.06
C PRO A 44 -29.00 -18.72 3.59
N GLY A 45 -28.77 -18.25 2.36
CA GLY A 45 -29.48 -17.11 1.78
C GLY A 45 -28.96 -15.72 2.22
N CYS A 46 -27.89 -15.68 3.02
CA CYS A 46 -27.27 -14.46 3.53
C CYS A 46 -26.00 -14.03 2.80
N PHE A 47 -25.58 -14.76 1.77
CA PHE A 47 -24.38 -14.47 0.99
C PHE A 47 -24.70 -14.46 -0.51
N LEU A 48 -23.87 -13.76 -1.27
CA LEU A 48 -23.80 -13.93 -2.72
C LEU A 48 -22.96 -15.18 -3.05
N GLU A 49 -23.24 -15.85 -4.18
CA GLU A 49 -22.46 -17.00 -4.61
C GLU A 49 -20.95 -16.70 -4.61
N GLY A 50 -20.15 -17.63 -4.06
CA GLY A 50 -18.70 -17.45 -3.86
C GLY A 50 -18.30 -16.75 -2.55
N PHE A 51 -19.23 -16.09 -1.84
CA PHE A 51 -18.97 -15.31 -0.62
C PHE A 51 -19.45 -16.00 0.68
N HIS A 52 -19.69 -17.31 0.62
CA HIS A 52 -20.05 -18.08 1.81
C HIS A 52 -18.86 -18.18 2.78
N LEU A 53 -19.14 -17.93 4.06
CA LEU A 53 -18.18 -18.06 5.16
C LEU A 53 -18.69 -19.04 6.21
N ASN A 54 -17.75 -19.70 6.89
CA ASN A 54 -18.04 -20.59 8.00
C ASN A 54 -17.62 -19.93 9.32
N CYS A 55 -18.45 -20.07 10.35
CA CYS A 55 -18.12 -19.65 11.71
C CYS A 55 -18.01 -20.90 12.59
N SER A 56 -16.80 -21.37 12.82
CA SER A 56 -16.54 -22.65 13.50
C SER A 56 -15.39 -22.56 14.51
N LYS A 57 -15.31 -23.54 15.42
CA LYS A 57 -14.22 -23.65 16.40
C LYS A 57 -13.16 -24.65 15.92
N ASN A 58 -11.89 -24.41 16.25
CA ASN A 58 -10.80 -25.37 16.01
C ASN A 58 -10.77 -26.51 17.05
N ALA A 59 -11.18 -26.22 18.27
CA ALA A 59 -11.25 -27.17 19.38
C ALA A 59 -12.57 -26.95 20.14
N THR A 60 -13.03 -27.95 20.88
CA THR A 60 -14.32 -27.94 21.59
C THR A 60 -14.49 -26.69 22.49
N ASP A 61 -13.39 -26.27 23.11
CA ASP A 61 -13.32 -25.10 24.02
C ASP A 61 -12.66 -23.85 23.40
N GLY A 62 -12.33 -23.87 22.11
CA GLY A 62 -11.72 -22.72 21.42
C GLY A 62 -12.71 -21.61 21.05
N PRO A 63 -12.21 -20.39 20.76
CA PRO A 63 -13.05 -19.33 20.22
C PRO A 63 -13.56 -19.70 18.81
N TYR A 64 -14.69 -19.10 18.42
CA TYR A 64 -15.18 -19.18 17.05
C TYR A 64 -14.29 -18.35 16.13
N MET A 65 -14.02 -18.88 14.94
CA MET A 65 -13.22 -18.23 13.89
C MET A 65 -14.05 -18.14 12.61
N LEU A 66 -13.99 -16.98 11.97
CA LEU A 66 -14.58 -16.79 10.64
C LEU A 66 -13.63 -17.38 9.59
N ARG A 67 -14.16 -18.18 8.67
CA ARG A 67 -13.36 -18.94 7.71
C ARG A 67 -13.92 -18.87 6.29
N TYR A 68 -13.04 -18.70 5.32
CA TYR A 68 -13.29 -19.02 3.92
C TYR A 68 -12.59 -20.35 3.60
N GLY A 69 -13.37 -21.42 3.42
CA GLY A 69 -12.82 -22.78 3.40
C GLY A 69 -12.03 -23.09 4.68
N ASN A 70 -10.72 -23.33 4.54
CA ASN A 70 -9.81 -23.59 5.66
C ASN A 70 -9.01 -22.36 6.11
N ILE A 71 -9.22 -21.21 5.47
CA ILE A 71 -8.47 -19.98 5.73
C ILE A 71 -9.26 -19.14 6.73
N GLU A 72 -8.60 -18.65 7.77
CA GLU A 72 -9.19 -17.72 8.71
C GLU A 72 -9.28 -16.32 8.09
N VAL A 73 -10.44 -15.68 8.23
CA VAL A 73 -10.72 -14.31 7.79
C VAL A 73 -10.61 -13.42 9.02
N LEU A 74 -9.67 -12.48 8.98
CA LEU A 74 -9.35 -11.58 10.09
C LEU A 74 -10.20 -10.30 10.02
N GLU A 75 -10.47 -9.80 8.82
CA GLU A 75 -11.24 -8.58 8.60
C GLU A 75 -11.79 -8.53 7.17
N ILE A 76 -12.95 -7.89 7.00
CA ILE A 76 -13.55 -7.62 5.68
C ILE A 76 -13.67 -6.11 5.51
N LEU A 77 -12.94 -5.58 4.52
CA LEU A 77 -12.91 -4.16 4.18
C LEU A 77 -13.85 -3.92 3.00
N LEU A 78 -15.13 -3.68 3.32
CA LEU A 78 -16.18 -3.54 2.31
C LEU A 78 -15.89 -2.40 1.32
N ALA A 79 -15.47 -1.25 1.84
CA ALA A 79 -15.26 -0.02 1.05
C ALA A 79 -14.15 -0.15 0.00
N THR A 80 -13.08 -0.91 0.29
CA THR A 80 -11.95 -1.09 -0.64
C THR A 80 -12.07 -2.36 -1.48
N GLY A 81 -13.07 -3.21 -1.20
CA GLY A 81 -13.20 -4.51 -1.85
C GLY A 81 -12.05 -5.45 -1.50
N GLN A 82 -11.66 -5.47 -0.22
CA GLN A 82 -10.56 -6.28 0.30
C GLN A 82 -10.99 -7.11 1.52
N ALA A 83 -10.21 -8.14 1.82
CA ALA A 83 -10.32 -8.92 3.05
C ALA A 83 -8.92 -9.26 3.54
N ARG A 84 -8.69 -9.09 4.85
CA ARG A 84 -7.46 -9.53 5.50
C ARG A 84 -7.65 -10.98 5.92
N MET A 85 -6.78 -11.86 5.45
CA MET A 85 -6.85 -13.29 5.72
C MET A 85 -5.54 -13.79 6.33
N ASP A 86 -5.64 -14.92 7.02
CA ASP A 86 -4.50 -15.60 7.60
C ASP A 86 -3.66 -16.32 6.52
N ASN A 87 -2.33 -16.26 6.64
CA ASN A 87 -1.39 -16.88 5.70
C ASN A 87 -0.21 -17.52 6.43
N HIS A 88 0.11 -18.78 6.14
CA HIS A 88 1.21 -19.45 6.81
C HIS A 88 2.56 -18.93 6.31
N ILE A 89 3.52 -18.84 7.24
CA ILE A 89 4.90 -18.49 6.95
C ILE A 89 5.64 -19.74 6.50
N SER A 90 6.22 -19.72 5.29
CA SER A 90 7.13 -20.78 4.85
C SER A 90 8.48 -20.58 5.53
N TRP A 91 9.16 -21.68 5.83
CA TRP A 91 10.47 -21.61 6.50
C TRP A 91 11.40 -22.74 6.08
N GLN A 92 12.69 -22.47 6.19
CA GLN A 92 13.74 -23.48 6.18
C GLN A 92 14.66 -23.28 7.37
N CYS A 93 15.00 -24.36 8.08
CA CYS A 93 15.87 -24.31 9.25
C CYS A 93 17.00 -25.32 9.11
N TYR A 94 18.21 -24.86 9.35
CA TYR A 94 19.39 -25.71 9.43
C TYR A 94 19.54 -26.30 10.83
N ASP A 95 19.63 -27.63 10.90
CA ASP A 95 19.88 -28.36 12.13
C ASP A 95 21.38 -28.71 12.25
N VAL A 96 22.05 -28.01 13.16
CA VAL A 96 23.48 -28.19 13.47
C VAL A 96 23.85 -29.57 14.02
N LYS A 97 22.88 -30.35 14.54
CA LYS A 97 23.13 -31.69 15.09
C LYS A 97 23.14 -32.75 14.00
N THR A 98 22.22 -32.63 13.05
CA THR A 98 22.03 -33.60 11.97
C THR A 98 22.69 -33.18 10.66
N ASN A 99 23.17 -31.94 10.57
CA ASN A 99 23.68 -31.29 9.36
C ASN A 99 22.68 -31.30 8.20
N ASN A 100 21.39 -31.28 8.51
CA ASN A 100 20.30 -31.32 7.53
C ASN A 100 19.45 -30.05 7.58
N ILE A 101 18.73 -29.81 6.49
CA ILE A 101 17.74 -28.75 6.39
C ILE A 101 16.36 -29.36 6.60
N THR A 102 15.55 -28.71 7.41
CA THR A 102 14.11 -28.97 7.52
C THR A 102 13.35 -27.80 6.90
N THR A 103 12.25 -28.09 6.21
CA THR A 103 11.53 -27.07 5.45
C THR A 103 10.03 -27.28 5.57
N PHE A 104 9.29 -26.17 5.65
CA PHE A 104 7.86 -26.11 5.46
C PHE A 104 7.55 -25.11 4.34
N ILE A 105 6.75 -25.57 3.38
CA ILE A 105 6.34 -24.77 2.23
C ILE A 105 4.84 -24.56 2.30
N TRP A 106 4.42 -23.31 2.12
CA TRP A 106 3.03 -22.94 2.01
C TRP A 106 2.68 -22.50 0.59
N GLN A 107 1.45 -22.84 0.19
CA GLN A 107 0.85 -22.38 -1.05
C GLN A 107 -0.55 -21.84 -0.79
N LYS A 108 -0.90 -20.78 -1.51
CA LYS A 108 -2.23 -20.17 -1.52
C LYS A 108 -2.85 -20.39 -2.88
N ASN A 109 -4.07 -20.92 -2.91
CA ASN A 109 -4.78 -21.23 -4.14
C ASN A 109 -6.19 -20.66 -4.08
N PHE A 110 -6.43 -19.62 -4.89
CA PHE A 110 -7.73 -19.00 -5.15
C PHE A 110 -8.16 -19.18 -6.61
N MET A 111 -7.52 -20.09 -7.35
CA MET A 111 -7.88 -20.38 -8.74
C MET A 111 -9.38 -20.72 -8.84
N SER A 112 -10.03 -20.21 -9.89
CA SER A 112 -11.47 -20.41 -10.12
C SER A 112 -12.38 -19.80 -9.03
N THR A 113 -11.89 -18.80 -8.30
CA THR A 113 -12.70 -17.99 -7.37
C THR A 113 -12.63 -16.52 -7.73
N GLN A 114 -13.38 -15.67 -7.03
CA GLN A 114 -13.34 -14.21 -7.19
C GLN A 114 -12.27 -13.51 -6.33
N TYR A 115 -11.37 -14.27 -5.72
CA TYR A 115 -10.34 -13.75 -4.83
C TYR A 115 -8.98 -13.68 -5.54
N VAL A 116 -8.24 -12.61 -5.26
CA VAL A 116 -6.93 -12.30 -5.86
C VAL A 116 -6.00 -11.80 -4.77
N ILE A 117 -4.74 -12.21 -4.81
CA ILE A 117 -3.72 -11.67 -3.90
C ILE A 117 -3.47 -10.20 -4.27
N SER A 118 -3.67 -9.31 -3.30
CA SER A 118 -3.56 -7.86 -3.56
C SER A 118 -2.10 -7.46 -3.87
N PRO A 119 -1.85 -6.56 -4.84
CA PRO A 119 -0.51 -6.02 -5.09
C PRO A 119 0.02 -5.14 -3.94
N GLN A 120 -0.81 -4.82 -2.94
CA GLN A 120 -0.39 -4.16 -1.69
C GLN A 120 0.36 -5.10 -0.74
N ASN A 121 0.41 -6.40 -1.05
CA ASN A 121 1.30 -7.33 -0.38
C ASN A 121 2.70 -7.27 -0.98
N LYS A 122 3.69 -7.68 -0.19
CA LYS A 122 5.04 -7.99 -0.67
C LYS A 122 5.37 -9.45 -0.39
N PHE A 123 6.18 -10.03 -1.27
CA PHE A 123 6.89 -11.27 -0.96
C PHE A 123 8.13 -10.92 -0.15
N VAL A 124 8.15 -11.32 1.11
CA VAL A 124 9.21 -10.99 2.07
C VAL A 124 9.99 -12.25 2.43
N THR A 125 11.32 -12.15 2.39
CA THR A 125 12.22 -13.18 2.91
C THR A 125 13.06 -12.62 4.04
N ILE A 126 13.27 -13.42 5.09
CA ILE A 126 14.01 -13.05 6.29
C ILE A 126 15.01 -14.15 6.60
N GLY A 127 16.26 -13.76 6.89
CA GLY A 127 17.35 -14.68 7.21
C GLY A 127 18.65 -14.26 6.52
N CYS A 128 19.76 -14.87 6.93
CA CYS A 128 21.05 -14.80 6.23
C CYS A 128 21.25 -16.04 5.35
N ASP A 129 22.08 -15.93 4.31
CA ASP A 129 22.31 -16.99 3.33
C ASP A 129 21.01 -17.65 2.87
N THR A 130 20.07 -16.82 2.43
CA THR A 130 18.72 -17.23 2.07
C THR A 130 18.37 -16.73 0.67
N LEU A 131 17.80 -17.61 -0.14
CA LEU A 131 17.13 -17.26 -1.40
C LEU A 131 15.82 -18.05 -1.48
N ALA A 132 14.71 -17.35 -1.64
CA ALA A 132 13.41 -17.97 -1.86
C ALA A 132 12.75 -17.45 -3.14
N TYR A 133 11.97 -18.31 -3.77
CA TYR A 133 11.17 -18.02 -4.94
C TYR A 133 9.69 -18.05 -4.57
N ASN A 134 8.91 -17.21 -5.23
CA ASN A 134 7.46 -17.28 -5.22
C ASN A 134 6.99 -17.51 -6.66
N THR A 135 6.46 -18.71 -6.92
CA THR A 135 5.84 -19.07 -8.19
C THR A 135 4.36 -18.76 -8.12
N MET A 136 3.87 -17.97 -9.07
CA MET A 136 2.54 -17.39 -9.05
C MET A 136 1.83 -17.67 -10.37
N PHE A 137 0.50 -17.82 -10.32
CA PHE A 137 -0.34 -17.88 -11.51
C PHE A 137 -1.48 -16.87 -11.40
N ASP A 138 -1.81 -16.24 -12.52
CA ASP A 138 -3.03 -15.46 -12.66
C ASP A 138 -4.22 -16.37 -13.06
N HIS A 139 -5.38 -15.75 -13.27
CA HIS A 139 -6.61 -16.46 -13.69
C HIS A 139 -6.53 -17.14 -15.06
N LYS A 140 -5.56 -16.76 -15.90
CA LYS A 140 -5.32 -17.36 -17.22
C LYS A 140 -4.27 -18.47 -17.18
N TYR A 141 -3.76 -18.79 -15.99
CA TYR A 141 -2.64 -19.71 -15.78
C TYR A 141 -1.31 -19.21 -16.35
N ASP A 142 -1.16 -17.90 -16.57
CA ASP A 142 0.14 -17.32 -16.93
C ASP A 142 1.08 -17.41 -15.73
N GLU A 143 2.28 -17.96 -15.93
CA GLU A 143 3.27 -18.15 -14.86
C GLU A 143 4.07 -16.87 -14.62
N TYR A 144 4.10 -16.43 -13.36
CA TYR A 144 4.97 -15.37 -12.88
C TYR A 144 5.90 -15.95 -11.82
N ARG A 145 7.18 -15.57 -11.86
CA ARG A 145 8.13 -15.97 -10.83
C ARG A 145 8.89 -14.76 -10.33
N THR A 146 8.93 -14.62 -9.02
CA THR A 146 9.78 -13.62 -8.34
C THR A 146 10.70 -14.34 -7.36
N ALA A 147 11.81 -13.68 -7.01
CA ALA A 147 12.81 -14.20 -6.10
C ALA A 147 13.22 -13.10 -5.13
N CYS A 148 13.45 -13.47 -3.87
CA CYS A 148 14.00 -12.56 -2.89
C CYS A 148 15.11 -13.25 -2.10
N GLY A 149 16.31 -12.66 -2.16
CA GLY A 149 17.49 -13.17 -1.50
C GLY A 149 18.01 -12.18 -0.48
N SER A 150 18.48 -12.70 0.66
CA SER A 150 19.14 -11.91 1.69
C SER A 150 20.42 -12.60 2.15
N ASN A 151 21.46 -11.80 2.35
CA ASN A 151 22.77 -12.26 2.79
C ASN A 151 23.28 -11.41 3.97
N CYS A 152 24.07 -12.00 4.85
CA CYS A 152 24.72 -11.30 5.95
C CYS A 152 25.82 -12.16 6.57
N TYR A 153 26.93 -11.52 6.96
CA TYR A 153 28.07 -12.20 7.57
C TYR A 153 28.03 -12.22 9.10
N SER A 154 27.35 -11.24 9.72
CA SER A 154 27.26 -11.15 11.18
C SER A 154 26.01 -10.39 11.61
N GLN A 155 25.63 -10.53 12.87
CA GLN A 155 24.52 -9.77 13.45
C GLN A 155 24.75 -8.25 13.41
N ALA A 156 26.02 -7.80 13.40
CA ALA A 156 26.39 -6.39 13.38
C ALA A 156 26.09 -5.69 12.03
N SER A 157 25.93 -6.44 10.94
CA SER A 157 25.57 -5.87 9.63
C SER A 157 24.07 -5.63 9.46
N LEU A 158 23.24 -6.09 10.41
CA LEU A 158 21.79 -5.95 10.33
C LEU A 158 21.36 -4.55 10.79
N ALA A 159 20.36 -3.98 10.11
CA ALA A 159 19.77 -2.69 10.47
C ALA A 159 18.25 -2.79 10.53
N ASN A 160 17.65 -2.27 11.62
CA ASN A 160 16.19 -2.20 11.74
C ASN A 160 15.60 -1.33 10.61
N GLY A 161 14.42 -1.71 10.13
CA GLY A 161 13.71 -1.01 9.06
C GLY A 161 14.29 -1.19 7.64
N SER A 162 15.47 -1.83 7.49
CA SER A 162 16.04 -2.11 6.16
C SER A 162 15.61 -3.50 5.66
N CYS A 163 15.07 -3.57 4.44
CA CYS A 163 14.68 -4.84 3.82
C CYS A 163 15.09 -4.90 2.34
N SER A 164 16.38 -4.65 2.08
CA SER A 164 16.92 -4.52 0.71
C SER A 164 18.08 -5.48 0.43
N GLY A 165 18.03 -6.69 1.01
CA GLY A 165 18.97 -7.78 0.75
C GLY A 165 19.93 -8.11 1.91
N ILE A 166 19.88 -7.39 3.03
CA ILE A 166 20.70 -7.69 4.22
C ILE A 166 19.80 -8.17 5.35
N GLY A 167 19.79 -9.48 5.61
CA GLY A 167 18.89 -10.12 6.59
C GLY A 167 17.40 -10.11 6.24
N CYS A 168 16.96 -9.22 5.35
CA CYS A 168 15.60 -9.11 4.84
C CYS A 168 15.62 -8.66 3.38
N CYS A 169 14.73 -9.23 2.57
CA CYS A 169 14.47 -8.81 1.20
C CYS A 169 12.96 -8.77 0.98
N GLU A 170 12.48 -7.78 0.23
CA GLU A 170 11.09 -7.71 -0.23
C GLU A 170 11.00 -7.61 -1.76
N SER A 171 9.96 -8.20 -2.34
CA SER A 171 9.66 -8.15 -3.77
C SER A 171 8.17 -7.87 -4.02
N PRO A 172 7.84 -7.10 -5.07
CA PRO A 172 6.45 -6.75 -5.36
C PRO A 172 5.64 -7.96 -5.84
N ILE A 173 4.33 -7.93 -5.60
CA ILE A 173 3.37 -8.89 -6.14
C ILE A 173 2.69 -8.28 -7.37
N PRO A 174 2.72 -8.95 -8.54
CA PRO A 174 1.97 -8.49 -9.72
C PRO A 174 0.45 -8.44 -9.46
N PRO A 175 -0.31 -7.59 -10.16
CA PRO A 175 -1.77 -7.63 -10.09
C PRO A 175 -2.32 -8.92 -10.74
N GLY A 176 -3.47 -9.41 -10.27
CA GLY A 176 -4.19 -10.52 -10.90
C GLY A 176 -3.80 -11.92 -10.46
N ILE A 177 -2.87 -12.06 -9.50
CA ILE A 177 -2.40 -13.35 -9.00
C ILE A 177 -3.46 -14.06 -8.15
N GLN A 178 -3.82 -15.29 -8.52
CA GLN A 178 -4.75 -16.15 -7.77
C GLN A 178 -4.06 -17.34 -7.10
N TYR A 179 -2.86 -17.70 -7.56
CA TYR A 179 -2.06 -18.75 -6.96
C TYR A 179 -0.68 -18.22 -6.58
N SER A 180 -0.18 -18.65 -5.42
CA SER A 180 1.18 -18.37 -4.97
C SER A 180 1.74 -19.59 -4.24
N SER A 181 2.96 -19.99 -4.57
CA SER A 181 3.66 -21.10 -3.95
C SER A 181 5.11 -20.71 -3.70
N VAL A 182 5.51 -20.82 -2.43
CA VAL A 182 6.86 -20.47 -2.00
C VAL A 182 7.79 -21.66 -2.17
N SER A 183 9.05 -21.42 -2.49
CA SER A 183 10.10 -22.43 -2.41
C SER A 183 11.43 -21.80 -2.03
N PHE A 184 12.34 -22.58 -1.45
CA PHE A 184 13.68 -22.13 -1.12
C PHE A 184 14.70 -22.73 -2.09
N ASP A 185 15.73 -21.95 -2.42
CA ASP A 185 16.84 -22.44 -3.25
C ASP A 185 17.68 -23.45 -2.47
N LYS A 186 17.90 -24.63 -3.05
CA LYS A 186 18.59 -25.74 -2.38
C LYS A 186 20.07 -25.45 -2.10
N ASN A 187 20.65 -24.48 -2.79
CA ASN A 187 22.06 -24.10 -2.59
C ASN A 187 22.24 -23.17 -1.37
N PHE A 188 21.15 -22.64 -0.81
CA PHE A 188 21.16 -21.71 0.31
C PHE A 188 20.64 -22.39 1.58
N ASN A 189 21.54 -22.74 2.51
CA ASN A 189 21.22 -23.59 3.64
C ASN A 189 21.54 -23.01 5.02
N SER A 190 21.88 -21.71 5.12
CA SER A 190 22.21 -21.01 6.38
C SER A 190 23.30 -21.65 7.27
N SER A 191 24.03 -22.67 6.78
CA SER A 191 25.00 -23.43 7.60
C SER A 191 26.17 -22.56 8.10
N SER A 192 26.66 -21.63 7.27
CA SER A 192 27.72 -20.65 7.58
C SER A 192 27.34 -19.65 8.68
N VAL A 193 26.04 -19.43 8.89
CA VAL A 193 25.47 -18.39 9.77
C VAL A 193 24.59 -18.97 10.88
N ALA A 194 24.60 -20.30 11.05
CA ALA A 194 23.77 -21.03 11.99
C ALA A 194 24.03 -20.71 13.48
N ASN A 195 25.12 -19.99 13.79
CA ASN A 195 25.37 -19.47 15.13
C ASN A 195 24.38 -18.37 15.53
N PHE A 196 23.81 -17.62 14.58
CA PHE A 196 22.82 -16.57 14.88
C PHE A 196 21.56 -16.63 13.99
N SER A 197 21.66 -17.05 12.73
CA SER A 197 20.56 -17.12 11.75
C SER A 197 20.30 -18.56 11.30
N ARG A 198 19.68 -19.38 12.16
CA ARG A 198 19.42 -20.81 11.86
C ARG A 198 18.24 -21.07 10.93
N CYS A 199 17.27 -20.18 10.96
CA CYS A 199 16.02 -20.33 10.23
C CYS A 199 15.84 -19.14 9.32
N SER A 200 15.39 -19.44 8.12
CA SER A 200 14.98 -18.46 7.13
C SER A 200 13.47 -18.58 6.92
N TYR A 201 12.82 -17.44 6.69
CA TYR A 201 11.38 -17.35 6.50
C TYR A 201 11.08 -16.72 5.15
N ALA A 202 9.97 -17.12 4.54
CA ALA A 202 9.47 -16.57 3.29
C ALA A 202 7.94 -16.53 3.33
N VAL A 203 7.36 -15.36 3.07
CA VAL A 203 5.91 -15.16 3.20
C VAL A 203 5.42 -14.03 2.30
N VAL A 204 4.20 -14.17 1.77
CA VAL A 204 3.48 -13.05 1.16
C VAL A 204 2.60 -12.42 2.24
N MET A 205 2.84 -11.14 2.53
CA MET A 205 2.16 -10.42 3.60
C MET A 205 1.94 -8.94 3.27
N GLU A 206 1.02 -8.31 4.00
CA GLU A 206 0.67 -6.90 3.83
C GLU A 206 1.89 -5.99 4.09
N ALA A 207 2.22 -5.14 3.11
CA ALA A 207 3.43 -4.32 3.15
C ALA A 207 3.40 -3.27 4.27
N ASP A 208 2.27 -2.59 4.43
CA ASP A 208 2.12 -1.45 5.35
C ASP A 208 2.19 -1.86 6.83
N ASN A 209 1.97 -3.14 7.12
CA ASN A 209 2.04 -3.70 8.48
C ASN A 209 3.36 -4.47 8.73
N PHE A 210 4.34 -4.32 7.85
CA PHE A 210 5.66 -4.93 8.00
C PHE A 210 6.75 -3.89 8.21
N THR A 211 7.49 -4.05 9.31
CA THR A 211 8.74 -3.32 9.52
C THR A 211 9.77 -4.33 10.01
N PHE A 212 10.87 -4.43 9.28
CA PHE A 212 11.94 -5.36 9.61
C PHE A 212 12.58 -5.01 10.96
N SER A 213 12.77 -6.03 11.80
CA SER A 213 13.56 -5.98 13.01
C SER A 213 14.73 -6.93 12.88
N THR A 214 15.93 -6.52 13.29
CA THR A 214 17.11 -7.39 13.28
C THR A 214 16.92 -8.64 14.12
N THR A 215 16.05 -8.58 15.14
CA THR A 215 15.69 -9.73 15.98
C THR A 215 14.97 -10.84 15.20
N PHE A 216 14.34 -10.53 14.06
CA PHE A 216 13.66 -11.52 13.22
C PHE A 216 14.61 -12.50 12.53
N VAL A 217 15.86 -12.10 12.31
CA VAL A 217 16.92 -12.97 11.79
C VAL A 217 17.45 -13.91 12.88
N THR A 218 17.45 -13.44 14.13
CA THR A 218 18.02 -14.19 15.26
C THR A 218 16.99 -15.12 15.90
N GLY A 219 17.20 -16.43 15.80
CA GLY A 219 16.35 -17.44 16.44
C GLY A 219 14.97 -17.58 15.79
N TYR A 220 13.91 -17.65 16.62
CA TYR A 220 12.52 -17.91 16.20
C TYR A 220 11.62 -16.68 16.32
N ASN A 221 12.17 -15.49 16.60
CA ASN A 221 11.37 -14.31 16.94
C ASN A 221 10.36 -13.90 15.86
N PHE A 222 10.69 -14.07 14.57
CA PHE A 222 9.73 -13.80 13.50
C PHE A 222 8.55 -14.77 13.56
N TRP A 223 8.85 -16.07 13.69
CA TRP A 223 7.84 -17.10 13.86
C TRP A 223 6.97 -16.84 15.09
N ASP A 224 7.59 -16.54 16.23
CA ASP A 224 6.89 -16.33 17.50
C ASP A 224 6.01 -15.08 17.46
N LYS A 225 6.51 -13.97 16.88
CA LYS A 225 5.72 -12.72 16.73
C LYS A 225 4.43 -12.93 15.96
N TYR A 226 4.48 -13.73 14.90
CA TYR A 226 3.34 -14.00 14.02
C TYR A 226 2.65 -15.33 14.34
N ASN A 227 3.08 -16.05 15.37
CA ASN A 227 2.62 -17.41 15.66
C ASN A 227 2.59 -18.33 14.41
N GLY A 228 3.62 -18.21 13.58
CA GLY A 228 3.76 -18.94 12.31
C GLY A 228 2.84 -18.48 11.16
N ARG A 229 2.05 -17.43 11.34
CA ARG A 229 1.10 -16.96 10.34
C ARG A 229 1.02 -15.44 10.24
N ALA A 230 1.26 -14.91 9.04
CA ALA A 230 1.24 -13.48 8.77
C ALA A 230 -0.03 -13.10 8.00
N PRO A 231 -0.66 -11.95 8.30
CA PRO A 231 -1.81 -11.48 7.53
C PRO A 231 -1.45 -11.20 6.06
N ILE A 232 -2.32 -11.64 5.15
CA ILE A 232 -2.29 -11.33 3.72
C ILE A 232 -3.54 -10.55 3.32
N LEU A 233 -3.38 -9.55 2.44
CA LEU A 233 -4.48 -8.78 1.91
C LEU A 233 -5.01 -9.40 0.60
N ILE A 234 -6.30 -9.71 0.56
CA ILE A 234 -6.94 -10.35 -0.58
C ILE A 234 -7.95 -9.38 -1.19
N ASP A 235 -7.80 -9.07 -2.46
CA ASP A 235 -8.83 -8.38 -3.24
C ASP A 235 -9.94 -9.36 -3.62
N TRP A 236 -11.19 -8.91 -3.54
CA TRP A 236 -12.34 -9.67 -4.05
C TRP A 236 -13.13 -8.84 -5.07
N SER A 237 -13.88 -9.52 -5.92
CA SER A 237 -14.73 -8.88 -6.93
C SER A 237 -16.03 -9.64 -7.16
N ILE A 238 -16.96 -8.97 -7.85
CA ILE A 238 -18.26 -9.52 -8.20
C ILE A 238 -18.33 -9.80 -9.69
N GLY A 239 -18.90 -10.96 -10.01
CA GLY A 239 -19.23 -11.37 -11.37
C GLY A 239 -18.01 -11.77 -12.19
N ASN A 240 -18.30 -12.38 -13.35
CA ASN A 240 -17.28 -12.80 -14.31
C ASN A 240 -17.03 -11.72 -15.38
N GLU A 241 -17.91 -10.72 -15.46
CA GLU A 241 -17.78 -9.62 -16.41
C GLU A 241 -16.60 -8.72 -16.03
N THR A 242 -15.80 -8.37 -17.02
CA THR A 242 -14.53 -7.65 -16.79
C THR A 242 -14.73 -6.18 -16.44
N TYR A 243 -15.92 -5.61 -16.71
CA TYR A 243 -16.19 -4.18 -16.57
C TYR A 243 -17.66 -3.86 -16.24
N CYS A 244 -17.84 -2.75 -15.53
CA CYS A 244 -19.12 -2.23 -15.04
C CYS A 244 -20.18 -2.03 -16.13
N GLU A 245 -19.78 -1.56 -17.32
CA GLU A 245 -20.74 -1.26 -18.40
C GLU A 245 -21.43 -2.53 -18.92
N ALA A 246 -20.71 -3.66 -18.99
CA ALA A 246 -21.31 -4.95 -19.31
C ALA A 246 -22.14 -5.48 -18.13
N ALA A 247 -21.58 -5.42 -16.92
CA ALA A 247 -22.25 -5.91 -15.72
C ALA A 247 -23.60 -5.23 -15.46
N SER A 248 -23.70 -3.91 -15.67
CA SER A 248 -24.91 -3.11 -15.44
C SER A 248 -26.10 -3.49 -16.35
N LYS A 249 -25.83 -4.17 -17.47
CA LYS A 249 -26.86 -4.65 -18.41
C LYS A 249 -27.36 -6.05 -18.07
N GLY A 250 -26.66 -6.76 -17.19
CA GLY A 250 -27.00 -8.11 -16.77
C GLY A 250 -28.07 -8.13 -15.68
N SER A 251 -28.85 -9.21 -15.62
CA SER A 251 -29.83 -9.44 -14.55
C SER A 251 -29.20 -9.62 -13.17
N ASN A 252 -27.91 -9.94 -13.12
CA ASN A 252 -27.17 -10.27 -11.89
C ASN A 252 -26.27 -9.12 -11.42
N TYR A 253 -26.61 -7.89 -11.80
CA TYR A 253 -25.88 -6.70 -11.36
C TYR A 253 -26.03 -6.50 -9.85
N ALA A 254 -24.92 -6.36 -9.14
CA ALA A 254 -24.88 -6.42 -7.68
C ALA A 254 -24.93 -5.05 -6.99
N CYS A 255 -24.65 -3.94 -7.70
CA CYS A 255 -24.73 -2.59 -7.14
C CYS A 255 -26.19 -2.12 -7.15
N VAL A 256 -27.00 -2.70 -6.28
CA VAL A 256 -28.47 -2.54 -6.29
C VAL A 256 -28.94 -1.31 -5.52
N SER A 257 -28.08 -0.68 -4.72
CA SER A 257 -28.42 0.53 -3.99
C SER A 257 -28.52 1.75 -4.93
N SER A 258 -29.55 2.58 -4.78
CA SER A 258 -29.79 3.74 -5.67
C SER A 258 -28.68 4.81 -5.62
N ASN A 259 -27.91 4.88 -4.54
CA ASN A 259 -26.77 5.78 -4.39
C ASN A 259 -25.45 5.00 -4.37
N SER A 260 -25.32 4.02 -5.26
CA SER A 260 -24.09 3.26 -5.45
C SER A 260 -23.53 3.42 -6.85
N VAL A 261 -22.21 3.27 -6.94
CA VAL A 261 -21.44 3.28 -8.18
C VAL A 261 -20.69 1.96 -8.31
N CYS A 262 -20.55 1.51 -9.55
CA CYS A 262 -19.71 0.37 -9.88
C CYS A 262 -18.28 0.83 -10.16
N ILE A 263 -17.30 0.08 -9.65
CA ILE A 263 -15.87 0.35 -9.81
C ILE A 263 -15.19 -0.88 -10.42
N ASN A 264 -14.55 -0.69 -11.57
CA ASN A 264 -13.74 -1.72 -12.21
C ASN A 264 -12.51 -2.03 -11.36
N LYS A 265 -12.22 -3.31 -11.11
CA LYS A 265 -10.95 -3.68 -10.47
C LYS A 265 -9.82 -3.68 -11.51
N GLN A 266 -8.66 -3.14 -11.11
CA GLN A 266 -7.49 -3.02 -11.99
C GLN A 266 -6.89 -4.36 -12.42
N ASN A 267 -7.18 -5.45 -11.71
CA ASN A 267 -6.73 -6.79 -12.02
C ASN A 267 -7.55 -7.48 -13.14
N GLY A 268 -8.54 -6.79 -13.72
CA GLY A 268 -9.31 -7.28 -14.86
C GLY A 268 -10.25 -8.45 -14.54
N MET A 269 -10.66 -8.62 -13.29
CA MET A 269 -11.66 -9.62 -12.92
C MET A 269 -12.78 -8.99 -12.10
N GLY A 270 -13.96 -8.89 -12.70
CA GLY A 270 -15.14 -8.41 -12.01
C GLY A 270 -15.11 -6.91 -11.69
N TYR A 271 -16.01 -6.53 -10.80
CA TYR A 271 -16.14 -5.17 -10.29
C TYR A 271 -16.46 -5.20 -8.80
N ILE A 272 -16.32 -4.06 -8.13
CA ILE A 272 -16.89 -3.84 -6.80
C ILE A 272 -17.94 -2.73 -6.87
N CYS A 273 -18.76 -2.64 -5.83
CA CYS A 273 -19.72 -1.57 -5.66
C CYS A 273 -19.23 -0.69 -4.52
N SER A 274 -19.35 0.62 -4.68
CA SER A 274 -19.12 1.61 -3.63
C SER A 274 -20.32 2.51 -3.51
N CYS A 275 -20.54 3.10 -2.34
CA CYS A 275 -21.51 4.18 -2.23
C CYS A 275 -20.99 5.43 -2.96
N SER A 276 -21.91 6.17 -3.58
CA SER A 276 -21.60 7.45 -4.21
C SER A 276 -21.08 8.45 -3.17
N GLU A 277 -20.36 9.47 -3.62
CA GLU A 277 -19.85 10.53 -2.76
C GLU A 277 -20.97 11.15 -1.89
N GLY A 278 -20.71 11.28 -0.59
CA GLY A 278 -21.68 11.78 0.40
C GLY A 278 -22.67 10.73 0.93
N TYR A 279 -22.53 9.45 0.53
CA TYR A 279 -23.32 8.33 1.05
C TYR A 279 -22.42 7.27 1.67
N GLU A 280 -22.91 6.60 2.71
CA GLU A 280 -22.22 5.52 3.42
C GLU A 280 -23.14 4.32 3.60
N GLY A 281 -22.54 3.15 3.86
CA GLY A 281 -23.26 1.90 4.12
C GLY A 281 -22.91 0.80 3.14
N ASN A 282 -23.90 0.00 2.75
CA ASN A 282 -23.68 -1.19 1.92
C ASN A 282 -24.29 -1.03 0.51
N PRO A 283 -23.46 -0.89 -0.54
CA PRO A 283 -23.95 -0.70 -1.90
C PRO A 283 -24.58 -1.96 -2.53
N TYR A 284 -24.38 -3.13 -1.91
CA TYR A 284 -24.91 -4.41 -2.34
C TYR A 284 -26.32 -4.70 -1.81
N LEU A 285 -26.89 -3.81 -1.00
CA LEU A 285 -28.24 -3.94 -0.45
C LEU A 285 -29.15 -2.84 -1.01
N ASN A 286 -30.43 -3.17 -1.25
CA ASN A 286 -31.43 -2.19 -1.63
C ASN A 286 -31.54 -1.11 -0.53
N ASN A 287 -31.45 0.16 -0.92
CA ASN A 287 -31.39 1.32 0.00
C ASN A 287 -30.25 1.22 1.04
N GLY A 288 -29.18 0.50 0.74
CA GLY A 288 -28.07 0.27 1.66
C GLY A 288 -27.06 1.42 1.72
N CYS A 289 -27.01 2.30 0.72
CA CYS A 289 -26.24 3.53 0.76
C CYS A 289 -27.13 4.67 1.27
N GLN A 290 -26.87 5.10 2.50
CA GLN A 290 -27.66 6.07 3.24
C GLN A 290 -26.82 7.32 3.51
N GLY A 291 -27.50 8.46 3.52
CA GLY A 291 -26.84 9.76 3.67
C GLY A 291 -27.65 10.84 2.99
N THR A 292 -27.28 12.08 3.26
CA THR A 292 -27.76 13.22 2.50
C THR A 292 -26.58 13.68 1.67
N HIS A 293 -26.70 13.66 0.35
CA HIS A 293 -25.79 14.40 -0.53
C HIS A 293 -25.87 15.86 -0.12
N ARG A 294 -25.00 16.28 0.82
CA ARG A 294 -24.84 17.68 1.15
C ARG A 294 -24.15 18.23 -0.08
N LYS A 295 -24.95 18.72 -1.04
CA LYS A 295 -24.42 19.61 -2.07
C LYS A 295 -23.64 20.65 -1.28
N THR A 296 -22.33 20.69 -1.45
CA THR A 296 -21.63 21.96 -1.33
C THR A 296 -22.26 22.83 -2.40
N ASP A 297 -23.38 23.45 -2.02
CA ASP A 297 -24.06 24.41 -2.85
C ASP A 297 -23.04 25.53 -3.00
N ASN A 298 -22.52 25.70 -4.22
CA ASN A 298 -21.75 26.88 -4.61
C ASN A 298 -22.71 28.10 -4.70
N THR A 299 -23.57 28.27 -3.70
CA THR A 299 -24.25 29.51 -3.39
C THR A 299 -23.41 30.16 -2.29
N GLY A 300 -22.39 30.90 -2.72
CA GLY A 300 -21.58 31.72 -1.84
C GLY A 300 -22.44 32.81 -1.20
N GLU A 301 -23.14 32.50 -0.11
CA GLU A 301 -23.51 33.50 0.87
C GLU A 301 -22.27 33.84 1.68
N CYS A 302 -21.68 34.98 1.36
CA CYS A 302 -20.62 35.60 2.15
C CYS A 302 -21.19 35.96 3.54
N TYR A 303 -20.84 35.19 4.57
CA TYR A 303 -21.04 35.64 5.94
C TYR A 303 -20.01 36.74 6.24
N LYS A 304 -20.50 37.95 6.43
CA LYS A 304 -19.73 39.09 6.92
C LYS A 304 -19.32 38.78 8.37
N ILE A 305 -18.05 38.47 8.59
CA ILE A 305 -17.51 38.34 9.95
C ILE A 305 -17.21 39.76 10.45
N GLU A 306 -18.17 40.36 11.15
CA GLU A 306 -17.89 41.54 11.98
C GLU A 306 -17.25 41.07 13.29
N ASN A 307 -16.03 41.57 13.53
CA ASN A 307 -15.17 41.37 14.69
C ASN A 307 -15.87 40.88 15.96
N THR A 308 -15.78 39.58 16.27
CA THR A 308 -15.81 39.08 17.65
C THR A 308 -15.05 37.76 17.77
N SER A 309 -14.27 37.67 18.84
CA SER A 309 -13.41 36.57 19.29
C SER A 309 -13.94 35.15 18.96
N LEU A 310 -13.20 34.43 18.14
CA LEU A 310 -13.42 33.01 17.84
C LEU A 310 -13.14 32.17 19.09
N ARG A 311 -14.17 31.84 19.87
CA ARG A 311 -14.07 30.82 20.92
C ARG A 311 -14.18 29.44 20.30
N VAL A 312 -13.03 28.88 19.91
CA VAL A 312 -12.90 27.45 19.63
C VAL A 312 -13.18 26.70 20.94
N LYS A 313 -14.25 25.90 20.99
CA LYS A 313 -14.40 24.89 22.05
C LYS A 313 -13.42 23.75 21.76
N LEU A 314 -12.17 23.92 22.21
CA LEU A 314 -11.26 22.80 22.40
C LEU A 314 -11.73 22.01 23.62
N VAL A 315 -11.96 20.70 23.45
CA VAL A 315 -12.09 19.78 24.58
C VAL A 315 -10.70 19.66 25.20
N VAL A 316 -10.44 20.44 26.26
CA VAL A 316 -9.21 20.39 27.03
C VAL A 316 -9.26 19.15 27.92
N GLY A 317 -8.70 18.04 27.44
CA GLY A 317 -8.59 16.79 28.20
C GLY A 317 -7.27 16.05 28.06
N THR A 318 -6.44 16.40 27.07
CA THR A 318 -5.14 15.73 26.86
C THR A 318 -4.02 16.74 26.69
N SER A 319 -2.83 16.40 27.20
CA SER A 319 -1.59 17.19 27.12
C SER A 319 -1.22 17.61 25.69
N VAL A 320 -1.74 16.90 24.70
CA VAL A 320 -1.56 17.15 23.26
C VAL A 320 -2.29 18.42 22.80
N GLY A 321 -3.46 18.74 23.37
CA GLY A 321 -4.24 19.92 22.96
C GLY A 321 -3.57 21.25 23.32
N LEU A 322 -2.84 21.29 24.45
CA LEU A 322 -2.07 22.47 24.87
C LEU A 322 -0.83 22.68 23.99
N ALA A 323 -0.18 21.58 23.56
CA ALA A 323 1.01 21.61 22.71
C ALA A 323 0.67 22.11 21.30
N VAL A 324 -0.43 21.67 20.71
CA VAL A 324 -0.86 22.10 19.36
C VAL A 324 -1.20 23.59 19.31
N ALA A 325 -1.82 24.12 20.37
CA ALA A 325 -2.12 25.55 20.47
C ALA A 325 -0.85 26.41 20.55
N LEU A 326 0.16 25.99 21.32
CA LEU A 326 1.43 26.70 21.47
C LEU A 326 2.31 26.64 20.20
N ILE A 327 2.24 25.52 19.46
CA ILE A 327 2.99 25.33 18.20
C ILE A 327 2.42 26.22 17.08
N LEU A 328 1.09 26.35 16.98
CA LEU A 328 0.45 27.20 15.97
C LEU A 328 0.64 28.69 16.25
N SER A 329 0.66 29.12 17.52
CA SER A 329 0.99 30.51 17.87
C SER A 329 2.45 30.85 17.61
N GLY A 330 3.39 29.92 17.79
CA GLY A 330 4.83 30.18 17.61
C GLY A 330 5.29 30.28 16.15
N LEU A 331 4.60 29.64 15.19
CA LEU A 331 5.03 29.63 13.78
C LEU A 331 4.68 30.93 13.03
N LEU A 332 3.72 31.71 13.53
CA LEU A 332 3.24 32.95 12.90
C LEU A 332 4.01 34.21 13.34
N GLU A 333 4.85 34.12 14.38
CA GLU A 333 5.56 35.30 14.93
C GLU A 333 6.92 35.59 14.30
N HIS A 334 7.51 34.68 13.51
CA HIS A 334 8.89 34.83 13.05
C HIS A 334 9.09 35.20 11.57
N GLU A 335 8.10 35.07 10.68
CA GLU A 335 8.27 35.44 9.26
C GLU A 335 6.96 35.96 8.64
N PRO A 336 6.53 37.20 8.97
CA PRO A 336 5.24 37.76 8.55
C PRO A 336 5.12 37.93 7.03
N ASP A 337 6.23 38.18 6.34
CA ASP A 337 6.23 38.43 4.90
C ASP A 337 6.00 37.14 4.07
N LEU A 338 6.45 35.98 4.58
CA LEU A 338 6.18 34.69 3.95
C LEU A 338 4.72 34.28 4.17
N ALA A 339 4.15 34.60 5.33
CA ALA A 339 2.75 34.35 5.64
C ALA A 339 1.82 35.19 4.74
N GLU A 340 2.18 36.44 4.47
CA GLU A 340 1.40 37.32 3.59
C GLU A 340 1.47 36.87 2.13
N LEU A 341 2.65 36.47 1.63
CA LEU A 341 2.78 35.91 0.29
C LEU A 341 1.96 34.62 0.12
N ALA A 342 1.97 33.74 1.12
CA ALA A 342 1.13 32.53 1.11
C ALA A 342 -0.37 32.87 1.10
N ARG A 343 -0.78 33.92 1.81
CA ARG A 343 -2.17 34.41 1.83
C ARG A 343 -2.61 34.90 0.45
N GLU A 344 -1.74 35.61 -0.27
CA GLU A 344 -2.01 36.11 -1.63
C GLU A 344 -2.09 34.97 -2.66
N CYS A 345 -1.20 33.99 -2.59
CA CYS A 345 -1.21 32.81 -3.48
C CYS A 345 -2.48 31.95 -3.30
N LEU A 346 -3.00 31.89 -2.08
CA LEU A 346 -4.20 31.12 -1.72
C LEU A 346 -5.51 31.92 -1.87
N ASN A 347 -5.47 33.08 -2.54
CA ASN A 347 -6.67 33.91 -2.73
C ASN A 347 -7.74 33.16 -3.54
N MET A 348 -8.99 33.20 -3.10
CA MET A 348 -10.10 32.49 -3.78
C MET A 348 -10.49 33.15 -5.10
N GLU A 349 -10.27 34.46 -5.25
CA GLU A 349 -10.41 35.17 -6.52
C GLU A 349 -9.13 35.01 -7.35
N GLY A 350 -9.19 34.25 -8.44
CA GLY A 350 -8.04 33.95 -9.29
C GLY A 350 -7.34 35.21 -9.84
N GLU A 351 -8.09 36.27 -10.14
CA GLU A 351 -7.57 37.55 -10.63
C GLU A 351 -6.80 38.35 -9.56
N ARG A 352 -6.99 38.02 -8.27
CA ARG A 352 -6.25 38.62 -7.15
C ARG A 352 -5.06 37.77 -6.70
N ARG A 353 -4.84 36.62 -7.34
CA ARG A 353 -3.62 35.85 -7.11
C ARG A 353 -2.48 36.54 -7.85
N PRO A 354 -1.31 36.68 -7.20
CA PRO A 354 -0.13 37.17 -7.89
C PRO A 354 0.25 36.19 -9.00
N GLU A 355 0.80 36.72 -10.08
CA GLU A 355 1.36 35.89 -11.13
C GLU A 355 2.60 35.14 -10.60
N MET A 356 2.88 33.95 -11.12
CA MET A 356 4.02 33.15 -10.64
C MET A 356 5.37 33.88 -10.79
N ARG A 357 5.46 34.86 -11.70
CA ARG A 357 6.61 35.77 -11.80
C ARG A 357 6.76 36.66 -10.56
N GLU A 358 5.66 37.21 -10.07
CA GLU A 358 5.63 38.07 -8.87
C GLU A 358 5.92 37.23 -7.61
N VAL A 359 5.42 36.00 -7.55
CA VAL A 359 5.75 35.04 -6.48
C VAL A 359 7.24 34.71 -6.47
N ALA A 360 7.83 34.46 -7.64
CA ALA A 360 9.27 34.19 -7.75
C ALA A 360 10.11 35.41 -7.33
N GLU A 361 9.71 36.62 -7.72
CA GLU A 361 10.38 37.87 -7.30
C GLU A 361 10.24 38.16 -5.81
N ALA A 362 9.09 37.83 -5.19
CA ALA A 362 8.87 37.98 -3.76
C ALA A 362 9.69 36.96 -2.95
N LEU A 363 9.74 35.71 -3.39
CA LEU A 363 10.58 34.67 -2.79
C LEU A 363 12.08 34.97 -2.94
N ASP A 364 12.52 35.51 -4.08
CA ASP A 364 13.92 35.92 -4.26
C ASP A 364 14.30 37.10 -3.36
N ARG A 365 13.37 38.04 -3.14
CA ARG A 365 13.54 39.12 -2.15
C ARG A 365 13.66 38.56 -0.73
N LEU A 366 12.75 37.67 -0.32
CA LEU A 366 12.81 37.03 1.00
C LEU A 366 14.11 36.22 1.19
N ARG A 367 14.54 35.50 0.17
CA ARG A 367 15.79 34.74 0.16
C ARG A 367 17.01 35.64 0.35
N LYS A 368 17.02 36.83 -0.25
CA LYS A 368 18.10 37.82 -0.11
C LYS A 368 18.12 38.45 1.29
N THR A 369 16.94 38.68 1.88
CA THR A 369 16.82 39.20 3.26
C THR A 369 17.35 38.20 4.30
N MET A 370 17.24 36.89 4.02
CA MET A 370 17.72 35.82 4.92
C MET A 370 19.22 35.50 4.82
N LYS A 371 19.99 36.11 3.91
CA LYS A 371 21.46 35.90 3.86
C LYS A 371 22.17 36.77 4.90
N HIS A 372 22.50 36.20 6.07
CA HIS A 372 23.42 36.79 7.04
C HIS A 372 24.91 36.62 6.62
N PRO A 373 25.86 37.49 7.07
CA PRO A 373 27.20 37.66 6.47
C PRO A 373 28.28 36.57 6.70
N TRP A 374 27.93 35.33 7.07
CA TRP A 374 28.95 34.28 7.33
C TRP A 374 28.65 32.94 6.66
N VAL A 375 28.25 32.99 5.39
CA VAL A 375 28.30 31.82 4.50
C VAL A 375 29.22 32.17 3.33
N GLN A 376 30.38 31.52 3.28
CA GLN A 376 31.22 31.52 2.08
C GLN A 376 30.49 30.71 1.01
N ASP A 377 30.05 31.37 -0.06
CA ASP A 377 29.55 30.70 -1.26
C ASP A 377 30.74 29.94 -1.89
N ASN A 378 30.71 28.60 -1.85
CA ASN A 378 31.61 27.75 -2.65
C ASN A 378 30.91 27.50 -4.01
N PRO A 379 31.46 27.93 -5.16
CA PRO A 379 30.70 27.93 -6.42
C PRO A 379 30.50 26.54 -7.07
N GLU A 380 31.16 25.49 -6.59
CA GLU A 380 31.19 24.18 -7.26
C GLU A 380 29.94 23.30 -7.07
N GLU A 381 29.04 23.60 -6.12
CA GLU A 381 27.82 22.79 -5.92
C GLU A 381 26.58 23.27 -6.69
N THR A 382 26.64 24.46 -7.32
CA THR A 382 25.50 24.99 -8.10
C THR A 382 25.51 24.63 -9.58
N GLU A 383 26.61 24.10 -10.12
CA GLU A 383 26.67 23.65 -11.52
C GLU A 383 26.26 22.18 -11.73
N SER A 384 26.09 21.37 -10.68
CA SER A 384 25.74 19.94 -10.83
C SER A 384 24.23 19.64 -10.94
N LEU A 385 23.35 20.65 -10.95
CA LEU A 385 21.89 20.47 -10.99
C LEU A 385 21.24 20.90 -12.32
N LEU A 386 22.03 21.27 -13.32
CA LEU A 386 21.55 21.51 -14.69
C LEU A 386 22.28 20.57 -15.63
N GLY A 387 21.76 19.34 -15.77
CA GLY A 387 22.28 18.37 -16.73
C GLY A 387 22.09 18.87 -18.17
N GLU A 388 23.19 19.05 -18.89
CA GLU A 388 23.19 19.36 -20.32
C GLU A 388 22.88 18.11 -21.18
N PRO A 389 22.25 18.29 -22.37
CA PRO A 389 21.86 17.18 -23.24
C PRO A 389 23.05 16.65 -24.04
N SER A 390 23.29 15.34 -23.96
CA SER A 390 24.38 14.65 -24.66
C SER A 390 24.17 14.63 -26.19
N ASN A 391 25.13 15.19 -26.93
CA ASN A 391 25.26 15.06 -28.38
C ASN A 391 26.54 14.28 -28.74
N ASN A 392 26.42 13.41 -29.75
CA ASN A 392 27.41 12.44 -30.21
C ASN A 392 28.74 13.05 -30.71
N LYS A 393 29.85 12.31 -30.52
CA LYS A 393 30.83 11.87 -31.57
C LYS A 393 32.00 11.04 -30.99
N GLU A 394 32.05 9.75 -31.36
CA GLU A 394 33.11 9.07 -32.17
C GLU A 394 34.60 9.50 -31.97
N VAL A 395 35.66 8.66 -31.87
CA VAL A 395 36.14 7.40 -32.52
C VAL A 395 37.32 6.87 -31.64
N GLU A 396 37.72 5.59 -31.48
CA GLU A 396 38.46 4.66 -32.39
C GLU A 396 39.00 3.48 -31.53
N MET A 397 39.42 2.28 -31.95
CA MET A 397 39.06 1.25 -32.95
C MET A 397 40.07 0.09 -32.72
N THR A 398 39.63 -1.18 -32.78
CA THR A 398 40.33 -2.36 -33.37
C THR A 398 39.47 -3.62 -33.17
N SER A 399 39.22 -4.56 -34.09
CA SER A 399 39.40 -4.68 -35.55
C SER A 399 38.71 -5.97 -36.06
N TYR A 400 38.17 -5.96 -37.31
CA TYR A 400 37.81 -7.05 -38.27
C TYR A 400 36.66 -8.03 -37.91
N HIS A 401 35.70 -8.38 -38.79
CA HIS A 401 35.71 -8.59 -40.25
C HIS A 401 34.38 -8.19 -40.96
N SER A 402 34.51 -7.83 -42.24
CA SER A 402 33.51 -7.38 -43.23
C SER A 402 32.88 -8.52 -44.05
N MET A 403 31.66 -8.31 -44.61
CA MET A 403 31.38 -8.43 -46.07
C MET A 403 30.10 -7.66 -46.49
N GLU A 404 30.30 -6.59 -47.27
CA GLU A 404 29.60 -6.04 -48.47
C GLU A 404 28.05 -6.14 -48.60
N GLU A 405 27.27 -5.04 -48.64
CA GLU A 405 27.10 -3.97 -49.66
C GLU A 405 26.08 -4.31 -50.78
N ARG A 406 25.00 -3.51 -50.89
CA ARG A 406 24.40 -3.06 -52.18
C ARG A 406 23.35 -1.94 -52.04
N ALA A 407 23.77 -0.74 -52.45
CA ALA A 407 23.14 0.18 -53.42
C ALA A 407 21.71 0.78 -53.21
N MET A 408 21.72 2.10 -52.91
CA MET A 408 21.14 3.25 -53.65
C MET A 408 19.63 3.35 -54.01
N LEU A 409 19.06 4.47 -53.50
CA LEU A 409 18.21 5.49 -54.15
C LEU A 409 16.80 5.13 -54.68
N ALA A 410 15.77 5.76 -54.10
CA ALA A 410 15.05 6.89 -54.73
C ALA A 410 13.88 7.39 -53.83
N MET A 411 13.87 8.69 -53.52
CA MET A 411 12.66 9.43 -53.14
C MET A 411 12.10 10.17 -54.36
N GLY A 412 10.77 10.24 -54.45
CA GLY A 412 10.01 11.14 -55.31
C GLY A 412 8.52 10.81 -55.17
N SER A 413 7.78 11.48 -54.27
CA SER A 413 7.06 12.75 -54.48
C SER A 413 5.86 12.66 -55.42
N GLY A 414 4.68 12.94 -54.84
CA GLY A 414 3.75 13.92 -55.41
C GLY A 414 2.47 13.36 -56.03
N ARG A 415 1.35 13.45 -55.28
CA ARG A 415 0.46 14.61 -55.37
C ARG A 415 -0.41 14.74 -54.14
#